data_AF-A0A8J3L5U7-F1
#
_entry.id   AF-A0A8J3L5U7-F1
#
_cell.length_a   1.000
_cell.length_b   1.000
_cell.length_c   1.000
_cell.angle_alpha   90.00
_cell.angle_beta   90.00
_cell.angle_gamma   90.00
#
_symmetry.space_group_name_H-M   'P 1'
#
loop_
_entity.id
_entity.type
_entity.pdbx_description
1 polymer ?
#
loop_
_entity_poly.entity_id
_entity_poly.type
_entity_poly.pdbx_seq_one_letter_code
_entity_poly.pdbx_strand_id
1 'polypeptide(L)'
;MSDPAAAVVATRYARGTAVAACLVAGGWHVGNDLTALLTNWHAYRPGGNVVGTVVWAAYALVGVVAALRMAGRDVPAWSTAAGLGLLLVGTPAVTAMSPPDLAFSFGNWSWGTVGWFAQLLLWRRPLGHLLALLAVNGVLMILTVAATAGVQQLDVARWGMILYGTAALQVVLAFGARRLEFEATRAAAAAAERHRIAAHEAAGQLVHHSRQSRYQTSARTASELLAAVAAGSADPADPAVRRRAAIEAARLRRLLAEHDDVPQPLLHELRASADIAERRGVSIDLDAVGTVPPLPAQIRRALVDGPLHVIAAARTAARISVAAGHGRVSVGVVADADADPGVLTRAGQAVTVDCHREGDLTCLRSTWHAASTSH
;
A
#
# COMPACT_ATOMS: atom_id res chain seq x y z
N MET A 1 -1.95 -2.39 -2.67
CA MET A 1 -1.75 -0.93 -2.72
C MET A 1 -1.98 -0.40 -1.31
N SER A 2 -0.93 0.07 -0.64
CA SER A 2 -1.01 0.61 0.72
C SER A 2 -1.84 1.90 0.74
N ASP A 3 -2.66 2.07 1.78
CA ASP A 3 -3.48 3.27 2.01
C ASP A 3 -2.56 4.50 2.17
N PRO A 4 -2.70 5.54 1.32
CA PRO A 4 -1.88 6.75 1.39
C PRO A 4 -1.96 7.45 2.76
N ALA A 5 -3.08 7.34 3.49
CA ALA A 5 -3.22 7.95 4.81
C ALA A 5 -2.30 7.30 5.86
N ALA A 6 -2.24 5.96 5.87
CA ALA A 6 -1.37 5.22 6.79
C ALA A 6 0.12 5.44 6.49
N ALA A 7 0.48 5.55 5.20
CA ALA A 7 1.84 5.88 4.77
C ALA A 7 2.27 7.28 5.25
N VAL A 8 1.36 8.27 5.21
CA VAL A 8 1.63 9.64 5.68
C VAL A 8 1.86 9.68 7.20
N VAL A 9 1.06 8.93 7.99
CA VAL A 9 1.22 8.87 9.45
C VAL A 9 2.56 8.23 9.83
N ALA A 10 2.90 7.06 9.25
CA ALA A 10 4.18 6.41 9.51
C ALA A 10 5.38 7.30 9.14
N THR A 11 5.29 7.99 8.00
CA THR A 11 6.34 8.93 7.54
C THR A 11 6.49 10.12 8.49
N ARG A 12 5.39 10.65 9.02
CA ARG A 12 5.42 11.74 10.01
C ARG A 12 6.06 11.30 11.33
N TYR A 13 5.75 10.11 11.84
CA TYR A 13 6.37 9.59 13.06
C TYR A 13 7.87 9.33 12.88
N ALA A 14 8.28 8.68 11.79
CA ALA A 14 9.69 8.44 11.49
C ALA A 14 10.48 9.74 11.32
N ARG A 15 9.86 10.77 10.74
CA ARG A 15 10.48 12.11 10.64
C ARG A 15 10.55 12.81 12.00
N GLY A 16 9.55 12.65 12.84
CA GLY A 16 9.52 13.20 14.20
C GLY A 16 10.63 12.65 15.08
N THR A 17 10.85 11.33 15.09
CA THR A 17 11.92 10.70 15.87
C THR A 17 13.31 11.09 15.36
N ALA A 18 13.49 11.18 14.04
CA ALA A 18 14.71 11.66 13.40
C ALA A 18 15.06 13.10 13.81
N VAL A 19 14.07 14.01 13.76
CA VAL A 19 14.25 15.41 14.16
C VAL A 19 14.60 15.52 15.65
N ALA A 20 13.87 14.80 16.51
CA ALA A 20 14.14 14.81 17.95
C ALA A 20 15.57 14.35 18.26
N ALA A 21 16.06 13.28 17.61
CA ALA A 21 17.43 12.83 17.81
C ALA A 21 18.48 13.83 17.32
N CYS A 22 18.23 14.52 16.20
CA CYS A 22 19.11 15.60 15.73
C CYS A 22 19.14 16.77 16.72
N LEU A 23 17.99 17.14 17.28
CA LEU A 23 17.90 18.21 18.29
C LEU A 23 18.63 17.85 19.59
N VAL A 24 18.49 16.61 20.07
CA VAL A 24 19.21 16.14 21.26
C VAL A 24 20.72 16.13 21.02
N ALA A 25 21.19 15.57 19.90
CA ALA A 25 22.61 15.52 19.58
C ALA A 25 23.20 16.92 19.38
N GLY A 26 22.52 17.79 18.61
CA GLY A 26 22.95 19.17 18.39
C GLY A 26 22.91 20.01 19.66
N GLY A 27 21.85 19.87 20.47
CA GLY A 27 21.70 20.55 21.75
C GLY A 27 22.78 20.13 22.75
N TRP A 28 23.12 18.84 22.81
CA TRP A 28 24.27 18.37 23.59
C TRP A 28 25.57 18.97 23.06
N HIS A 29 25.80 18.94 21.75
CA HIS A 29 27.06 19.41 21.18
C HIS A 29 27.31 20.92 21.38
N VAL A 30 26.26 21.72 21.27
CA VAL A 30 26.34 23.17 21.48
C VAL A 30 26.26 23.52 22.97
N GLY A 31 25.44 22.84 23.76
CA GLY A 31 25.25 23.16 25.17
C GLY A 31 26.34 22.58 26.06
N ASN A 32 26.64 21.30 25.92
CA ASN A 32 27.59 20.57 26.75
C ASN A 32 29.02 20.73 26.22
N ASP A 33 29.27 20.35 24.97
CA ASP A 33 30.64 20.19 24.47
C ASP A 33 31.32 21.53 24.20
N LEU A 34 30.60 22.50 23.63
CA LEU A 34 31.12 23.86 23.47
C LEU A 34 31.42 24.51 24.82
N THR A 35 30.52 24.34 25.80
CA THR A 35 30.77 24.84 27.17
C THR A 35 32.00 24.18 27.77
N ALA A 36 32.15 22.86 27.65
CA ALA A 36 33.35 22.15 28.10
C ALA A 36 34.64 22.69 27.48
N LEU A 37 34.62 22.91 26.16
CA LEU A 37 35.75 23.47 25.42
C LEU A 37 36.11 24.88 25.90
N LEU A 38 35.11 25.75 26.06
CA LEU A 38 35.32 27.15 26.46
C LEU A 38 35.71 27.29 27.93
N THR A 39 35.10 26.53 28.84
CA THR A 39 35.43 26.55 30.28
C THR A 39 36.85 26.05 30.54
N ASN A 40 37.34 25.08 29.75
CA ASN A 40 38.68 24.51 29.88
C ASN A 40 39.68 25.09 28.87
N TRP A 41 39.37 26.22 28.23
CA TRP A 41 40.13 26.76 27.09
C TRP A 41 41.63 26.87 27.34
N HIS A 42 42.02 27.34 28.53
CA HIS A 42 43.42 27.54 28.93
C HIS A 42 44.02 26.34 29.68
N ALA A 43 43.21 25.32 29.98
CA ALA A 43 43.64 24.16 30.74
C ALA A 43 44.18 23.03 29.84
N TYR A 44 43.93 23.08 28.52
CA TYR A 44 44.55 22.15 27.57
C TYR A 44 46.06 22.38 27.46
N ARG A 45 46.78 21.33 27.02
CA ARG A 45 48.18 21.44 26.61
C ARG A 45 48.33 22.48 25.47
N PRO A 46 49.53 23.08 25.26
CA PRO A 46 49.73 24.07 24.20
C PRO A 46 49.22 23.59 22.83
N GLY A 47 48.35 24.39 22.20
CA GLY A 47 47.68 24.05 20.93
C GLY A 47 46.42 23.18 21.06
N GLY A 48 46.12 22.67 22.25
CA GLY A 48 44.98 21.78 22.49
C GLY A 48 43.62 22.46 22.35
N ASN A 49 43.51 23.75 22.63
CA ASN A 49 42.32 24.55 22.34
C ASN A 49 42.02 24.63 20.84
N VAL A 50 43.06 24.72 19.99
CA VAL A 50 42.92 24.72 18.53
C VAL A 50 42.48 23.35 18.05
N VAL A 51 43.12 22.28 18.54
CA VAL A 51 42.72 20.90 18.23
C VAL A 51 41.27 20.63 18.65
N GLY A 52 40.90 21.02 19.87
CA GLY A 52 39.53 20.92 20.37
C GLY A 52 38.54 21.67 19.49
N THR A 53 38.85 22.90 19.08
CA THR A 53 38.00 23.69 18.17
C THR A 53 37.83 23.01 16.81
N VAL A 54 38.92 22.48 16.24
CA VAL A 54 38.88 21.77 14.95
C VAL A 54 38.04 20.49 15.04
N VAL A 55 38.24 19.69 16.09
CA VAL A 55 37.46 18.46 16.32
C VAL A 55 35.99 18.80 16.57
N TRP A 56 35.70 19.89 17.28
CA TRP A 56 34.31 20.33 17.53
C TRP A 56 33.63 20.70 16.20
N ALA A 57 34.28 21.52 15.37
CA ALA A 57 33.75 21.89 14.06
C ALA A 57 33.58 20.66 13.14
N ALA A 58 34.52 19.72 13.19
CA ALA A 58 34.44 18.45 12.48
C ALA A 58 33.23 17.60 12.92
N TYR A 59 32.97 17.50 14.22
CA TYR A 59 31.82 16.76 14.74
C TYR A 59 30.49 17.46 14.39
N ALA A 60 30.45 18.79 14.44
CA ALA A 60 29.31 19.57 13.97
C ALA A 60 29.00 19.29 12.48
N LEU A 61 30.04 19.23 11.63
CA LEU A 61 29.89 18.87 10.23
C LEU A 61 29.34 17.45 10.06
N VAL A 62 29.82 16.49 10.84
CA VAL A 62 29.28 15.11 10.84
C VAL A 62 27.80 15.12 11.22
N GLY A 63 27.42 15.90 12.23
CA GLY A 63 26.03 16.09 12.64
C GLY A 63 25.15 16.65 11.51
N VAL A 64 25.63 17.68 10.81
CA VAL A 64 24.92 18.27 9.66
C VAL A 64 24.75 17.25 8.53
N VAL A 65 25.82 16.54 8.17
CA VAL A 65 25.79 15.50 7.12
C VAL A 65 24.81 14.39 7.48
N ALA A 66 24.81 13.94 8.74
CA ALA A 66 23.87 12.94 9.23
C ALA A 66 22.42 13.44 9.16
N ALA A 67 22.16 14.68 9.59
CA ALA A 67 20.83 15.29 9.55
C ALA A 67 20.31 15.46 8.10
N LEU A 68 21.16 15.91 7.16
CA LEU A 68 20.81 16.02 5.75
C LEU A 68 20.41 14.66 5.16
N ARG A 69 21.18 13.61 5.48
CA ARG A 69 20.87 12.24 5.06
C ARG A 69 19.54 11.74 5.64
N MET A 70 19.28 12.01 6.92
CA MET A 70 18.02 11.64 7.58
C MET A 70 16.81 12.41 7.00
N ALA A 71 17.04 13.63 6.50
CA ALA A 71 16.05 14.40 5.76
C ALA A 71 15.82 13.91 4.31
N GLY A 72 16.48 12.83 3.90
CA GLY A 72 16.34 12.24 2.56
C GLY A 72 17.11 12.98 1.46
N ARG A 73 18.08 13.82 1.82
CA ARG A 73 18.98 14.44 0.83
C ARG A 73 19.97 13.40 0.32
N ASP A 74 20.32 13.54 -0.96
CA ASP A 74 21.35 12.70 -1.56
C ASP A 74 22.72 13.11 -1.01
N VAL A 75 23.33 12.20 -0.28
CA VAL A 75 24.62 12.38 0.38
C VAL A 75 25.48 11.18 0.02
N PRO A 76 26.75 11.38 -0.40
CA PRO A 76 27.60 10.29 -0.83
C PRO A 76 27.70 9.17 0.21
N ALA A 77 27.64 7.90 -0.22
CA ALA A 77 27.65 6.76 0.68
C ALA A 77 28.92 6.66 1.54
N TRP A 78 30.06 7.19 1.05
CA TRP A 78 31.32 7.22 1.78
C TRP A 78 31.28 8.14 3.02
N SER A 79 30.35 9.10 3.06
CA SER A 79 30.27 10.10 4.15
C SER A 79 29.98 9.46 5.51
N THR A 80 29.28 8.32 5.53
CA THR A 80 29.06 7.54 6.75
C THR A 80 30.38 6.99 7.29
N ALA A 81 31.18 6.35 6.44
CA ALA A 81 32.47 5.80 6.84
C ALA A 81 33.44 6.91 7.26
N ALA A 82 33.50 8.00 6.50
CA ALA A 82 34.33 9.16 6.84
C ALA A 82 33.89 9.81 8.16
N GLY A 83 32.58 9.99 8.38
CA GLY A 83 32.06 10.53 9.64
C GLY A 83 32.39 9.64 10.83
N LEU A 84 32.21 8.33 10.71
CA LEU A 84 32.60 7.38 11.77
C LEU A 84 34.11 7.41 12.04
N GLY A 85 34.93 7.47 10.99
CA GLY A 85 36.39 7.61 11.13
C GLY A 85 36.77 8.91 11.84
N LEU A 86 36.12 10.03 11.48
CA LEU A 86 36.36 11.32 12.10
C LEU A 86 35.98 11.34 13.59
N LEU A 87 34.85 10.71 13.95
CA LEU A 87 34.45 10.50 15.34
C LEU A 87 35.46 9.64 16.13
N LEU A 88 36.02 8.61 15.50
CA LEU A 88 37.02 7.76 16.16
C LEU A 88 38.39 8.44 16.31
N VAL A 89 38.76 9.34 15.40
CA VAL A 89 40.03 10.10 15.46
C VAL A 89 39.92 11.31 16.40
N GLY A 90 38.74 11.92 16.54
CA GLY A 90 38.57 13.09 17.40
C GLY A 90 38.82 12.80 18.88
N THR A 91 38.36 11.65 19.38
CA THR A 91 38.59 11.23 20.78
C THR A 91 40.08 11.18 21.17
N PRO A 92 40.95 10.43 20.48
CA PRO A 92 42.38 10.42 20.80
C PRO A 92 43.03 11.78 20.56
N ALA A 93 42.62 12.54 19.55
CA ALA A 93 43.18 13.87 19.28
C ALA A 93 42.96 14.84 20.45
N VAL A 94 41.74 14.92 20.98
CA VAL A 94 41.44 15.77 22.14
C VAL A 94 42.04 15.18 23.43
N THR A 95 41.92 13.87 23.63
CA THR A 95 42.47 13.19 24.83
C THR A 95 43.98 13.40 24.94
N ALA A 96 44.74 13.32 23.84
CA ALA A 96 46.18 13.53 23.85
C ALA A 96 46.59 14.97 24.21
N MET A 97 45.71 15.94 23.93
CA MET A 97 45.90 17.35 24.25
C MET A 97 45.36 17.71 25.64
N SER A 98 44.59 16.83 26.27
CA SER A 98 44.13 16.98 27.64
C SER A 98 45.25 16.61 28.63
N PRO A 99 45.50 17.44 29.65
CA PRO A 99 46.30 17.00 30.79
C PRO A 99 45.57 15.89 31.58
N PRO A 100 46.27 15.13 32.44
CA PRO A 100 45.73 13.94 33.10
C PRO A 100 44.47 14.19 33.95
N ASP A 101 44.37 15.37 34.56
CA ASP A 101 43.23 15.85 35.34
C ASP A 101 41.99 16.12 34.47
N LEU A 102 42.18 16.43 33.19
CA LEU A 102 41.08 16.63 32.24
C LEU A 102 40.69 15.37 31.45
N ALA A 103 41.57 14.36 31.36
CA ALA A 103 41.36 13.17 30.54
C ALA A 103 40.07 12.39 30.89
N PHE A 104 39.71 12.38 32.18
CA PHE A 104 38.49 11.75 32.71
C PHE A 104 37.54 12.79 33.31
N SER A 105 37.53 14.00 32.77
CA SER A 105 36.62 15.06 33.24
C SER A 105 35.69 15.50 32.12
N PHE A 106 34.77 16.39 32.49
CA PHE A 106 33.93 17.13 31.56
C PHE A 106 34.73 17.82 30.44
N GLY A 107 35.99 18.19 30.70
CA GLY A 107 36.88 18.80 29.71
C GLY A 107 37.21 17.88 28.53
N ASN A 108 37.24 16.56 28.69
CA ASN A 108 37.41 15.62 27.58
C ASN A 108 36.07 15.31 26.89
N TRP A 109 35.40 16.35 26.41
CA TRP A 109 34.05 16.28 25.85
C TRP A 109 33.93 15.34 24.65
N SER A 110 34.98 15.21 23.83
CA SER A 110 34.94 14.50 22.55
C SER A 110 34.53 13.03 22.66
N TRP A 111 34.93 12.36 23.75
CA TRP A 111 34.55 10.96 24.00
C TRP A 111 33.02 10.81 24.10
N GLY A 112 32.40 11.69 24.90
CA GLY A 112 30.95 11.67 25.16
C GLY A 112 30.12 12.06 23.94
N THR A 113 30.69 12.79 22.97
CA THR A 113 29.97 13.23 21.78
C THR A 113 29.82 12.13 20.72
N VAL A 114 30.76 11.17 20.66
CA VAL A 114 30.80 10.16 19.60
C VAL A 114 29.48 9.41 19.48
N GLY A 115 28.89 8.97 20.60
CA GLY A 115 27.64 8.22 20.57
C GLY A 115 26.47 9.01 19.99
N TRP A 116 26.41 10.32 20.23
CA TRP A 116 25.32 11.19 19.76
C TRP A 116 25.28 11.32 18.24
N PHE A 117 26.44 11.45 17.58
CA PHE A 117 26.50 11.53 16.13
C PHE A 117 26.59 10.16 15.47
N ALA A 118 27.22 9.18 16.12
CA ALA A 118 27.26 7.80 15.64
C ALA A 118 25.87 7.21 15.49
N GLN A 119 24.96 7.43 16.45
CA GLN A 119 23.59 6.92 16.34
C GLN A 119 22.83 7.53 15.16
N LEU A 120 23.12 8.77 14.76
CA LEU A 120 22.48 9.42 13.59
C LEU A 120 23.01 8.81 12.29
N LEU A 121 24.33 8.63 12.18
CA LEU A 121 24.95 7.95 11.04
C LEU A 121 24.50 6.49 10.92
N LEU A 122 24.26 5.82 12.05
CA LEU A 122 23.84 4.43 12.17
C LEU A 122 22.34 4.26 12.42
N TRP A 123 21.50 5.27 12.11
CA TRP A 123 20.08 5.31 12.51
C TRP A 123 19.31 4.02 12.19
N ARG A 124 19.52 3.47 10.99
CA ARG A 124 18.89 2.23 10.49
C ARG A 124 19.82 1.02 10.49
N ARG A 125 20.92 1.06 11.23
CA ARG A 125 21.88 -0.05 11.35
C ARG A 125 21.67 -0.80 12.67
N PRO A 126 22.00 -2.11 12.74
CA PRO A 126 21.89 -2.90 13.97
C PRO A 126 22.55 -2.22 15.16
N LEU A 127 21.96 -2.32 16.36
CA LEU A 127 22.48 -1.69 17.59
C LEU A 127 23.90 -2.14 17.92
N GLY A 128 24.26 -3.37 17.54
CA GLY A 128 25.62 -3.89 17.65
C GLY A 128 26.68 -3.00 17.00
N HIS A 129 26.39 -2.27 15.92
CA HIS A 129 27.35 -1.35 15.31
C HIS A 129 27.64 -0.13 16.20
N LEU A 130 26.61 0.41 16.86
CA LEU A 130 26.79 1.51 17.81
C LEU A 130 27.58 1.02 19.04
N LEU A 131 27.22 -0.15 19.58
CA LEU A 131 27.92 -0.74 20.71
C LEU A 131 29.39 -1.03 20.40
N ALA A 132 29.68 -1.59 19.22
CA ALA A 132 31.04 -1.82 18.76
C ALA A 132 31.81 -0.50 18.62
N LEU A 133 31.21 0.53 18.03
CA LEU A 133 31.85 1.83 17.90
C LEU A 133 32.16 2.47 19.25
N LEU A 134 31.22 2.43 20.20
CA LEU A 134 31.42 2.94 21.55
C LEU A 134 32.52 2.17 22.28
N ALA A 135 32.56 0.84 22.15
CA ALA A 135 33.63 0.01 22.72
C ALA A 135 35.00 0.38 22.12
N VAL A 136 35.11 0.48 20.79
CA VAL A 136 36.35 0.88 20.11
C VAL A 136 36.79 2.27 20.55
N ASN A 137 35.87 3.24 20.56
CA ASN A 137 36.16 4.59 21.02
C ASN A 137 36.70 4.58 22.47
N GLY A 138 36.19 3.69 23.33
CA GLY A 138 36.52 3.66 24.76
C GLY A 138 37.89 3.06 24.99
N VAL A 139 38.22 2.05 24.18
CA VAL A 139 39.57 1.49 24.05
C VAL A 139 40.55 2.55 23.53
N LEU A 140 40.20 3.31 22.48
CA LEU A 140 41.05 4.38 21.96
C LEU A 140 41.33 5.45 23.02
N MET A 141 40.33 5.84 23.80
CA MET A 141 40.49 6.79 24.90
C MET A 141 41.50 6.28 25.93
N ILE A 142 41.32 5.07 26.48
CA ILE A 142 42.21 4.55 27.53
C ILE A 142 43.64 4.29 27.01
N LEU A 143 43.78 3.82 25.76
CA LEU A 143 45.09 3.66 25.12
C LEU A 143 45.80 5.01 24.93
N THR A 144 45.06 6.06 24.61
CA THR A 144 45.63 7.41 24.47
C THR A 144 46.11 7.95 25.82
N VAL A 145 45.33 7.74 26.88
CA VAL A 145 45.75 8.10 28.25
C VAL A 145 47.01 7.32 28.63
N ALA A 146 47.02 6.00 28.40
CA ALA A 146 48.17 5.16 28.67
C ALA A 146 49.44 5.65 27.95
N ALA A 147 49.31 6.05 26.68
CA ALA A 147 50.42 6.54 25.87
C ALA A 147 50.92 7.95 26.26
N THR A 148 50.07 8.79 26.85
CA THR A 148 50.38 10.22 27.07
C THR A 148 50.58 10.63 28.53
N ALA A 149 50.12 9.80 29.47
CA ALA A 149 50.18 10.07 30.91
C ALA A 149 50.44 8.82 31.77
N GLY A 150 50.39 7.61 31.19
CA GLY A 150 50.34 6.36 31.95
C GLY A 150 48.94 6.10 32.52
N VAL A 151 48.71 4.91 33.10
CA VAL A 151 47.42 4.53 33.70
C VAL A 151 47.62 4.20 35.17
N GLN A 152 46.88 4.87 36.06
CA GLN A 152 46.80 4.52 37.47
C GLN A 152 45.53 3.69 37.76
N GLN A 153 45.50 2.98 38.89
CA GLN A 153 44.33 2.18 39.28
C GLN A 153 43.05 3.03 39.41
N LEU A 154 43.18 4.26 39.90
CA LEU A 154 42.07 5.21 40.02
C LEU A 154 41.52 5.65 38.64
N ASP A 155 42.37 5.69 37.62
CA ASP A 155 41.98 6.07 36.25
C ASP A 155 41.09 5.01 35.61
N VAL A 156 41.34 3.73 35.90
CA VAL A 156 40.48 2.63 35.44
C VAL A 156 39.07 2.75 36.03
N ALA A 157 38.97 3.11 37.32
CA ALA A 157 37.68 3.32 37.99
C ALA A 157 36.94 4.55 37.42
N ARG A 158 37.65 5.67 37.21
CA ARG A 158 37.09 6.89 36.59
C ARG A 158 36.63 6.62 35.16
N TRP A 159 37.45 5.93 34.38
CA TRP A 159 37.11 5.48 33.03
C TRP A 159 35.84 4.64 33.01
N GLY A 160 35.74 3.62 33.87
CA GLY A 160 34.57 2.76 33.96
C GLY A 160 33.30 3.54 34.32
N MET A 161 33.39 4.49 35.26
CA MET A 161 32.27 5.34 35.66
C MET A 161 31.78 6.23 34.51
N ILE A 162 32.70 6.89 33.80
CA ILE A 162 32.37 7.79 32.68
C ILE A 162 31.83 7.01 31.49
N LEU A 163 32.49 5.89 31.16
CA LEU A 163 32.05 4.96 30.12
C LEU A 163 30.62 4.51 30.39
N TYR A 164 30.33 4.03 31.60
CA TYR A 164 28.99 3.60 31.97
C TYR A 164 27.98 4.75 31.88
N GLY A 165 28.26 5.88 32.51
CA GLY A 165 27.31 7.01 32.57
C GLY A 165 26.96 7.57 31.18
N THR A 166 27.96 7.78 30.34
CA THR A 166 27.77 8.34 28.99
C THR A 166 27.20 7.32 28.01
N ALA A 167 27.74 6.10 27.97
CA ALA A 167 27.27 5.08 27.04
C ALA A 167 25.86 4.60 27.39
N ALA A 168 25.49 4.48 28.67
CA ALA A 168 24.14 4.08 29.05
C ALA A 168 23.09 5.05 28.53
N LEU A 169 23.31 6.36 28.67
CA LEU A 169 22.40 7.40 28.17
C LEU A 169 22.22 7.31 26.66
N GLN A 170 23.33 7.19 25.92
CA GLN A 170 23.33 7.08 24.46
C GLN A 170 22.62 5.81 23.99
N VAL A 171 22.90 4.67 24.62
CA VAL A 171 22.31 3.36 24.28
C VAL A 171 20.82 3.35 24.58
N VAL A 172 20.38 3.88 25.72
CA VAL A 172 18.95 3.97 26.08
C VAL A 172 18.19 4.83 25.08
N LEU A 173 18.72 5.99 24.70
CA LEU A 173 18.08 6.85 23.71
C LEU A 173 18.03 6.21 22.32
N ALA A 174 19.13 5.61 21.86
CA ALA A 174 19.16 4.89 20.59
C ALA A 174 18.18 3.71 20.57
N PHE A 175 18.13 2.92 21.64
CA PHE A 175 17.20 1.80 21.78
C PHE A 175 15.75 2.28 21.81
N GLY A 176 15.45 3.29 22.63
CA GLY A 176 14.11 3.87 22.76
C GLY A 176 13.59 4.42 21.45
N ALA A 177 14.40 5.21 20.73
CA ALA A 177 14.04 5.76 19.43
C ALA A 177 13.71 4.65 18.41
N ARG A 178 14.51 3.58 18.37
CA ARG A 178 14.30 2.44 17.46
C ARG A 178 13.08 1.61 17.81
N ARG A 179 12.81 1.39 19.10
CA ARG A 179 11.60 0.68 19.55
C ARG A 179 10.36 1.52 19.24
N LEU A 180 10.42 2.83 19.43
CA LEU A 180 9.32 3.72 19.08
C LEU A 180 9.04 3.72 17.57
N GLU A 181 10.08 3.79 16.73
CA GLU A 181 9.93 3.71 15.26
C GLU A 181 9.34 2.34 14.82
N PHE A 182 9.80 1.25 15.43
CA PHE A 182 9.28 -0.10 15.16
C PHE A 182 7.80 -0.23 15.54
N GLU A 183 7.41 0.16 16.75
CA GLU A 183 6.02 0.07 17.20
C GLU A 183 5.11 1.04 16.42
N ALA A 184 5.59 2.25 16.09
CA ALA A 184 4.84 3.19 15.25
C ALA A 184 4.58 2.62 13.84
N THR A 185 5.58 1.96 13.24
CA THR A 185 5.44 1.32 11.93
C THR A 185 4.44 0.16 11.97
N ARG A 186 4.50 -0.67 13.03
CA ARG A 186 3.53 -1.75 13.24
C ARG A 186 2.12 -1.24 13.48
N ALA A 187 1.96 -0.20 14.30
CA ALA A 187 0.68 0.43 14.56
C ALA A 187 0.08 1.02 13.28
N ALA A 188 0.88 1.68 12.44
CA ALA A 188 0.43 2.20 11.16
C ALA A 188 0.00 1.09 10.19
N ALA A 189 0.75 -0.01 10.11
CA ALA A 189 0.38 -1.17 9.30
C ALA A 189 -0.92 -1.83 9.78
N ALA A 190 -1.08 -1.99 11.10
CA ALA A 190 -2.30 -2.53 11.70
C ALA A 190 -3.50 -1.61 11.49
N ALA A 191 -3.33 -0.29 11.59
CA ALA A 191 -4.38 0.68 11.29
C ALA A 191 -4.81 0.63 9.82
N ALA A 192 -3.86 0.53 8.89
CA ALA A 192 -4.15 0.40 7.46
C ALA A 192 -4.99 -0.86 7.16
N GLU A 193 -4.64 -1.99 7.80
CA GLU A 193 -5.39 -3.23 7.63
C GLU A 193 -6.79 -3.15 8.20
N ARG A 194 -6.97 -2.52 9.38
CA ARG A 194 -8.30 -2.24 9.94
C ARG A 194 -9.14 -1.35 9.02
N HIS A 195 -8.55 -0.30 8.46
CA HIS A 195 -9.25 0.55 7.48
C HIS A 195 -9.66 -0.22 6.23
N ARG A 196 -8.82 -1.13 5.72
CA ARG A 196 -9.14 -2.00 4.58
C ARG A 196 -10.31 -2.91 4.89
N ILE A 197 -10.31 -3.56 6.05
CA ILE A 197 -11.39 -4.46 6.49
C ILE A 197 -12.70 -3.67 6.63
N ALA A 198 -12.68 -2.53 7.34
CA ALA A 198 -13.84 -1.67 7.50
C ALA A 198 -14.40 -1.16 6.16
N ALA A 199 -13.52 -0.84 5.19
CA ALA A 199 -13.93 -0.45 3.84
C ALA A 199 -14.61 -1.60 3.08
N HIS A 200 -14.12 -2.84 3.20
CA HIS A 200 -14.77 -4.01 2.62
C HIS A 200 -16.13 -4.31 3.27
N GLU A 201 -16.23 -4.20 4.59
CA GLU A 201 -17.49 -4.39 5.33
C GLU A 201 -18.52 -3.33 4.92
N ALA A 202 -18.13 -2.05 4.86
CA ALA A 202 -18.99 -0.96 4.41
C ALA A 202 -19.47 -1.17 2.96
N ALA A 203 -18.59 -1.60 2.06
CA ALA A 203 -18.97 -1.93 0.69
C ALA A 203 -19.97 -3.11 0.64
N GLY A 204 -19.76 -4.15 1.46
CA GLY A 204 -20.68 -5.28 1.58
C GLY A 204 -22.06 -4.87 2.09
N GLN A 205 -22.12 -4.00 3.10
CA GLN A 205 -23.37 -3.46 3.64
C GLN A 205 -24.13 -2.62 2.61
N LEU A 206 -23.43 -1.78 1.83
CA LEU A 206 -24.03 -1.00 0.75
C LEU A 206 -24.63 -1.89 -0.33
N VAL A 207 -23.92 -2.95 -0.75
CA VAL A 207 -24.43 -3.92 -1.72
C VAL A 207 -25.66 -4.66 -1.17
N HIS A 208 -25.61 -5.10 0.10
CA HIS A 208 -26.73 -5.77 0.75
C HIS A 208 -27.97 -4.86 0.82
N HIS A 209 -27.81 -3.61 1.25
CA HIS A 209 -28.90 -2.64 1.32
C HIS A 209 -29.48 -2.34 -0.08
N SER A 210 -28.63 -2.22 -1.10
CA SER A 210 -29.08 -2.04 -2.49
C SER A 210 -29.90 -3.23 -2.98
N ARG A 211 -29.47 -4.47 -2.68
CA ARG A 211 -30.23 -5.69 -3.01
C ARG A 211 -31.58 -5.71 -2.30
N GLN A 212 -31.61 -5.41 -1.00
CA GLN A 212 -32.85 -5.39 -0.21
C GLN A 212 -33.85 -4.35 -0.74
N SER A 213 -33.37 -3.15 -1.10
CA SER A 213 -34.20 -2.09 -1.69
C SER A 213 -34.79 -2.49 -3.06
N ARG A 214 -34.01 -3.15 -3.92
CA ARG A 214 -34.48 -3.69 -5.21
C ARG A 214 -35.54 -4.78 -5.02
N TYR A 215 -35.32 -5.68 -4.07
CA TYR A 215 -36.29 -6.72 -3.72
C TYR A 215 -37.61 -6.12 -3.22
N GLN A 216 -37.55 -5.18 -2.27
CA GLN A 216 -38.74 -4.51 -1.73
C GLN A 216 -39.53 -3.76 -2.81
N THR A 217 -38.83 -3.07 -3.72
CA THR A 217 -39.47 -2.36 -4.84
C THR A 217 -40.21 -3.33 -5.76
N SER A 218 -39.56 -4.43 -6.14
CA SER A 218 -40.16 -5.42 -7.05
C SER A 218 -41.32 -6.17 -6.40
N ALA A 219 -41.18 -6.54 -5.11
CA ALA A 219 -42.26 -7.16 -4.35
C ALA A 219 -43.48 -6.24 -4.27
N ARG A 220 -43.27 -4.95 -3.97
CA ARG A 220 -44.35 -3.96 -3.90
C ARG A 220 -45.09 -3.82 -5.24
N THR A 221 -44.37 -3.64 -6.35
CA THR A 221 -45.00 -3.47 -7.67
C THR A 221 -45.76 -4.72 -8.12
N ALA A 222 -45.22 -5.92 -7.83
CA ALA A 222 -45.92 -7.17 -8.09
C ALA A 222 -47.19 -7.32 -7.23
N SER A 223 -47.13 -7.02 -5.94
CA SER A 223 -48.29 -7.06 -5.04
C SER A 223 -49.37 -6.06 -5.44
N GLU A 224 -49.01 -4.83 -5.83
CA GLU A 224 -49.96 -3.82 -6.33
C GLU A 224 -50.69 -4.30 -7.60
N LEU A 225 -49.98 -4.92 -8.55
CA LEU A 225 -50.59 -5.50 -9.75
C LEU A 225 -51.53 -6.66 -9.44
N LEU A 226 -51.12 -7.59 -8.56
CA LEU A 226 -51.94 -8.72 -8.14
C LEU A 226 -53.21 -8.27 -7.41
N ALA A 227 -53.11 -7.25 -6.56
CA ALA A 227 -54.25 -6.67 -5.86
C ALA A 227 -55.25 -6.02 -6.83
N ALA A 228 -54.77 -5.29 -7.85
CA ALA A 228 -55.63 -4.68 -8.86
C ALA A 228 -56.39 -5.72 -9.70
N VAL A 229 -55.73 -6.81 -10.07
CA VAL A 229 -56.39 -7.94 -10.75
C VAL A 229 -57.41 -8.62 -9.84
N ALA A 230 -57.07 -8.87 -8.58
CA ALA A 230 -57.99 -9.51 -7.62
C ALA A 230 -59.22 -8.64 -7.30
N ALA A 231 -59.08 -7.32 -7.27
CA ALA A 231 -60.17 -6.38 -7.05
C ALA A 231 -61.05 -6.14 -8.30
N GLY A 232 -60.70 -6.73 -9.45
CA GLY A 232 -61.40 -6.51 -10.72
C GLY A 232 -61.21 -5.12 -11.33
N SER A 233 -60.27 -4.33 -10.82
CA SER A 233 -59.95 -2.98 -11.33
C SER A 233 -58.93 -3.00 -12.48
N ALA A 234 -58.28 -4.14 -12.72
CA ALA A 234 -57.46 -4.40 -13.90
C ALA A 234 -57.99 -5.64 -14.63
N ASP A 235 -58.38 -5.48 -15.90
CA ASP A 235 -58.89 -6.57 -16.73
C ASP A 235 -57.75 -7.48 -17.22
N PRO A 236 -57.74 -8.79 -16.90
CA PRO A 236 -56.75 -9.74 -17.40
C PRO A 236 -56.74 -9.91 -18.92
N ALA A 237 -57.84 -9.58 -19.60
CA ALA A 237 -57.95 -9.63 -21.06
C ALA A 237 -57.30 -8.42 -21.76
N ASP A 238 -57.03 -7.33 -21.04
CA ASP A 238 -56.39 -6.13 -21.58
C ASP A 238 -54.92 -6.41 -21.96
N PRO A 239 -54.52 -6.19 -23.24
CA PRO A 239 -53.14 -6.30 -23.69
C PRO A 239 -52.13 -5.49 -22.84
N ALA A 240 -52.52 -4.33 -22.31
CA ALA A 240 -51.65 -3.50 -21.47
C ALA A 240 -51.38 -4.14 -20.09
N VAL A 241 -52.41 -4.74 -19.48
CA VAL A 241 -52.29 -5.47 -18.20
C VAL A 241 -51.45 -6.73 -18.38
N ARG A 242 -51.65 -7.48 -19.47
CA ARG A 242 -50.81 -8.65 -19.81
C ARG A 242 -49.34 -8.27 -20.01
N ARG A 243 -49.06 -7.16 -20.69
CA ARG A 243 -47.68 -6.68 -20.89
C ARG A 243 -47.03 -6.31 -19.56
N ARG A 244 -47.75 -5.62 -18.67
CA ARG A 244 -47.26 -5.30 -17.31
C ARG A 244 -47.01 -6.57 -16.48
N ALA A 245 -47.90 -7.54 -16.53
CA ALA A 245 -47.75 -8.82 -15.84
C ALA A 245 -46.52 -9.61 -16.34
N ALA A 246 -46.28 -9.63 -17.65
CA ALA A 246 -45.10 -10.25 -18.23
C ALA A 246 -43.79 -9.58 -17.76
N ILE A 247 -43.76 -8.25 -17.66
CA ILE A 247 -42.61 -7.49 -17.18
C ILE A 247 -42.31 -7.80 -15.70
N GLU A 248 -43.33 -7.79 -14.83
CA GLU A 248 -43.13 -8.07 -13.40
C GLU A 248 -42.76 -9.55 -13.17
N ALA A 249 -43.33 -10.48 -13.94
CA ALA A 249 -42.93 -11.90 -13.90
C ALA A 249 -41.46 -12.10 -14.34
N ALA A 250 -41.01 -11.41 -15.40
CA ALA A 250 -39.62 -11.44 -15.85
C ALA A 250 -38.67 -10.87 -14.79
N ARG A 251 -39.04 -9.75 -14.13
CA ARG A 251 -38.26 -9.17 -13.03
C ARG A 251 -38.12 -10.10 -11.83
N LEU A 252 -39.20 -10.75 -11.41
CA LEU A 252 -39.17 -11.71 -10.30
C LEU A 252 -38.33 -12.94 -10.63
N ARG A 253 -38.47 -13.52 -11.84
CA ARG A 253 -37.62 -14.63 -12.28
C ARG A 253 -36.15 -14.25 -12.29
N ARG A 254 -35.81 -13.05 -12.76
CA ARG A 254 -34.44 -12.53 -12.75
C ARG A 254 -33.89 -12.37 -11.34
N LEU A 255 -34.67 -11.85 -10.39
CA LEU A 255 -34.28 -11.75 -8.97
C LEU A 255 -34.07 -13.13 -8.32
N LEU A 256 -34.92 -14.11 -8.65
CA LEU A 256 -34.80 -15.48 -8.16
C LEU A 256 -33.57 -16.18 -8.76
N ALA A 257 -33.25 -15.91 -10.03
CA ALA A 257 -32.05 -16.41 -10.69
C ALA A 257 -30.75 -15.72 -10.21
N GLU A 258 -30.85 -14.49 -9.68
CA GLU A 258 -29.71 -13.73 -9.13
C GLU A 258 -29.14 -14.38 -7.84
N HIS A 259 -29.88 -15.30 -7.22
CA HIS A 259 -29.48 -15.94 -5.97
C HIS A 259 -28.48 -17.10 -6.13
N ASP A 260 -28.27 -17.63 -7.35
CA ASP A 260 -27.44 -18.82 -7.61
C ASP A 260 -26.08 -18.56 -8.29
N ASP A 261 -25.78 -17.35 -8.76
CA ASP A 261 -24.63 -17.12 -9.64
C ASP A 261 -23.53 -16.22 -9.04
N VAL A 262 -22.31 -16.77 -8.96
CA VAL A 262 -21.04 -16.02 -8.80
C VAL A 262 -20.88 -15.05 -9.98
N PRO A 263 -20.35 -13.82 -9.81
CA PRO A 263 -20.26 -12.85 -10.90
C PRO A 263 -19.41 -13.38 -12.08
N GLN A 264 -20.06 -13.79 -13.17
CA GLN A 264 -19.38 -14.18 -14.42
C GLN A 264 -19.25 -12.93 -15.33
N PRO A 265 -18.03 -12.45 -15.64
CA PRO A 265 -17.82 -11.22 -16.41
C PRO A 265 -18.51 -11.19 -17.79
N LEU A 266 -18.61 -12.34 -18.46
CA LEU A 266 -19.31 -12.48 -19.75
C LEU A 266 -20.82 -12.21 -19.61
N LEU A 267 -21.45 -12.75 -18.55
CA LEU A 267 -22.87 -12.51 -18.28
C LEU A 267 -23.13 -11.06 -17.88
N HIS A 268 -22.18 -10.41 -17.20
CA HIS A 268 -22.30 -9.00 -16.83
C HIS A 268 -22.39 -8.08 -18.07
N GLU A 269 -21.54 -8.30 -19.08
CA GLU A 269 -21.55 -7.52 -20.33
C GLU A 269 -22.86 -7.71 -21.12
N LEU A 270 -23.37 -8.94 -21.22
CA LEU A 270 -24.65 -9.24 -21.89
C LEU A 270 -25.85 -8.65 -21.14
N ARG A 271 -25.86 -8.74 -19.80
CA ARG A 271 -26.92 -8.15 -18.95
C ARG A 271 -26.96 -6.63 -19.07
N ALA A 272 -25.81 -5.96 -19.13
CA ALA A 272 -25.77 -4.51 -19.31
C ALA A 272 -26.43 -4.07 -20.64
N SER A 273 -26.23 -4.83 -21.72
CA SER A 273 -26.87 -4.55 -23.01
C SER A 273 -28.37 -4.88 -23.01
N ALA A 274 -28.78 -5.97 -22.35
CA ALA A 274 -30.18 -6.30 -22.17
C ALA A 274 -30.93 -5.16 -21.45
N ASP A 275 -30.36 -4.62 -20.37
CA ASP A 275 -30.94 -3.50 -19.62
C ASP A 275 -31.11 -2.22 -20.46
N ILE A 276 -30.26 -2.01 -21.47
CA ILE A 276 -30.39 -0.89 -22.42
C ILE A 276 -31.51 -1.17 -23.43
N ALA A 277 -31.62 -2.40 -23.93
CA ALA A 277 -32.66 -2.80 -24.87
C ALA A 277 -34.06 -2.77 -24.23
N GLU A 278 -34.21 -3.27 -23.01
CA GLU A 278 -35.47 -3.25 -22.26
C GLU A 278 -35.97 -1.83 -22.01
N ARG A 279 -35.07 -0.88 -21.72
CA ARG A 279 -35.42 0.55 -21.58
C ARG A 279 -35.97 1.17 -22.87
N ARG A 280 -35.67 0.60 -24.04
CA ARG A 280 -36.22 1.00 -25.33
C ARG A 280 -37.56 0.28 -25.65
N GLY A 281 -38.02 -0.62 -24.79
CA GLY A 281 -39.29 -1.34 -24.94
C GLY A 281 -39.18 -2.72 -25.60
N VAL A 282 -37.95 -3.23 -25.81
CA VAL A 282 -37.69 -4.57 -26.35
C VAL A 282 -37.79 -5.62 -25.24
N SER A 283 -38.52 -6.72 -25.46
CA SER A 283 -38.57 -7.85 -24.53
C SER A 283 -37.31 -8.71 -24.66
N ILE A 284 -36.53 -8.87 -23.59
CA ILE A 284 -35.32 -9.70 -23.60
C ILE A 284 -35.52 -10.95 -22.74
N ASP A 285 -35.19 -12.11 -23.30
CA ASP A 285 -35.08 -13.38 -22.57
C ASP A 285 -33.62 -13.82 -22.56
N LEU A 286 -33.01 -14.03 -21.39
CA LEU A 286 -31.59 -14.40 -21.25
C LEU A 286 -31.49 -15.71 -20.46
N ASP A 287 -31.14 -16.78 -21.17
CA ASP A 287 -30.88 -18.09 -20.60
C ASP A 287 -29.37 -18.35 -20.54
N ALA A 288 -28.87 -18.84 -19.40
CA ALA A 288 -27.49 -19.28 -19.25
C ALA A 288 -27.44 -20.71 -18.70
N VAL A 289 -26.68 -21.59 -19.34
CA VAL A 289 -26.51 -23.00 -18.97
C VAL A 289 -25.03 -23.31 -18.80
N GLY A 290 -24.67 -23.81 -17.61
CA GLY A 290 -23.31 -24.20 -17.25
C GLY A 290 -22.46 -23.04 -16.70
N THR A 291 -21.23 -23.36 -16.29
CA THR A 291 -20.30 -22.39 -15.68
C THR A 291 -19.29 -21.92 -16.72
N VAL A 292 -19.28 -20.62 -17.02
CA VAL A 292 -18.31 -20.04 -17.97
C VAL A 292 -16.90 -20.06 -17.33
N PRO A 293 -15.90 -20.67 -17.99
CA PRO A 293 -14.52 -20.65 -17.49
C PRO A 293 -13.96 -19.22 -17.51
N PRO A 294 -12.88 -18.92 -16.76
CA PRO A 294 -12.22 -17.63 -16.84
C PRO A 294 -11.66 -17.39 -18.26
N LEU A 295 -12.30 -16.50 -19.02
CA LEU A 295 -11.93 -16.15 -20.39
C LEU A 295 -11.04 -14.90 -20.43
N PRO A 296 -9.96 -14.89 -21.23
CA PRO A 296 -9.22 -13.69 -21.57
C PRO A 296 -10.13 -12.60 -22.15
N ALA A 297 -9.84 -11.32 -21.86
CA ALA A 297 -10.69 -10.19 -22.26
C ALA A 297 -10.92 -10.12 -23.78
N GLN A 298 -9.92 -10.48 -24.58
CA GLN A 298 -10.03 -10.47 -26.04
C GLN A 298 -11.04 -11.52 -26.55
N ILE A 299 -11.04 -12.72 -25.97
CA ILE A 299 -11.98 -13.80 -26.32
C ILE A 299 -13.39 -13.44 -25.87
N ARG A 300 -13.51 -12.88 -24.67
CA ARG A 300 -14.80 -12.39 -24.15
C ARG A 300 -15.41 -11.34 -25.08
N ARG A 301 -14.64 -10.34 -25.50
CA ARG A 301 -15.09 -9.32 -26.47
C ARG A 301 -15.54 -9.94 -27.78
N ALA A 302 -14.74 -10.84 -28.35
CA ALA A 302 -15.08 -11.51 -29.61
C ALA A 302 -16.36 -12.36 -29.50
N LEU A 303 -16.62 -12.98 -28.34
CA LEU A 303 -17.86 -13.73 -28.09
C LEU A 303 -19.10 -12.84 -28.04
N VAL A 304 -19.00 -11.63 -27.47
CA VAL A 304 -20.16 -10.75 -27.27
C VAL A 304 -20.39 -9.74 -28.40
N ASP A 305 -19.39 -9.45 -29.23
CA ASP A 305 -19.46 -8.38 -30.24
C ASP A 305 -20.65 -8.54 -31.21
N GLY A 306 -20.76 -9.73 -31.83
CA GLY A 306 -21.89 -10.08 -32.71
C GLY A 306 -23.25 -10.06 -31.98
N PRO A 307 -23.40 -10.78 -30.85
CA PRO A 307 -24.61 -10.77 -30.04
C PRO A 307 -25.08 -9.36 -29.64
N LEU A 308 -24.16 -8.49 -29.21
CA LEU A 308 -24.47 -7.11 -28.82
C LEU A 308 -25.00 -6.30 -29.99
N HIS A 309 -24.46 -6.50 -31.20
CA HIS A 309 -24.94 -5.82 -32.40
C HIS A 309 -26.39 -6.22 -32.74
N VAL A 310 -26.72 -7.51 -32.62
CA VAL A 310 -28.08 -8.02 -32.86
C VAL A 310 -29.06 -7.53 -31.78
N ILE A 311 -28.66 -7.51 -30.51
CA ILE A 311 -29.47 -6.96 -29.40
C ILE A 311 -29.70 -5.44 -29.60
N ALA A 312 -28.71 -4.72 -30.08
CA ALA A 312 -28.83 -3.29 -30.35
C ALA A 312 -29.87 -3.00 -31.44
N ALA A 313 -29.98 -3.86 -32.45
CA ALA A 313 -30.87 -3.73 -33.60
C ALA A 313 -32.27 -4.38 -33.43
N ALA A 314 -32.52 -5.08 -32.33
CA ALA A 314 -33.81 -5.72 -32.06
C ALA A 314 -34.96 -4.69 -31.95
N ARG A 315 -36.11 -4.99 -32.57
CA ARG A 315 -37.26 -4.06 -32.59
C ARG A 315 -38.25 -4.34 -31.47
N THR A 316 -38.61 -5.61 -31.26
CA THR A 316 -39.67 -5.98 -30.31
C THR A 316 -39.24 -7.06 -29.33
N ALA A 317 -38.41 -8.02 -29.75
CA ALA A 317 -37.96 -9.10 -28.87
C ALA A 317 -36.58 -9.63 -29.25
N ALA A 318 -35.81 -10.04 -28.24
CA ALA A 318 -34.61 -10.85 -28.44
C ALA A 318 -34.47 -11.93 -27.37
N ARG A 319 -34.01 -13.10 -27.78
CA ARG A 319 -33.64 -14.20 -26.91
C ARG A 319 -32.13 -14.43 -26.98
N ILE A 320 -31.49 -14.40 -25.83
CA ILE A 320 -30.06 -14.61 -25.64
C ILE A 320 -29.88 -15.96 -24.94
N SER A 321 -29.01 -16.80 -25.47
CA SER A 321 -28.64 -18.08 -24.85
C SER A 321 -27.13 -18.15 -24.67
N VAL A 322 -26.69 -18.45 -23.46
CA VAL A 322 -25.28 -18.70 -23.14
C VAL A 322 -25.17 -20.15 -22.72
N ALA A 323 -24.31 -20.92 -23.38
CA ALA A 323 -24.03 -22.30 -23.00
C ALA A 323 -22.53 -22.50 -22.83
N ALA A 324 -22.14 -23.03 -21.67
CA ALA A 324 -20.76 -23.35 -21.33
C ALA A 324 -20.64 -24.81 -20.88
N GLY A 325 -19.77 -25.57 -21.53
CA GLY A 325 -19.52 -26.98 -21.18
C GLY A 325 -18.59 -27.69 -22.17
N HIS A 326 -17.89 -28.74 -21.71
CA HIS A 326 -16.98 -29.56 -22.53
C HIS A 326 -15.89 -28.76 -23.26
N GLY A 327 -15.33 -27.74 -22.62
CA GLY A 327 -14.31 -26.86 -23.23
C GLY A 327 -14.86 -25.95 -24.33
N ARG A 328 -16.18 -25.76 -24.41
CA ARG A 328 -16.84 -24.87 -25.37
C ARG A 328 -17.67 -23.82 -24.65
N VAL A 329 -17.62 -22.58 -25.14
CA VAL A 329 -18.51 -21.50 -24.72
C VAL A 329 -19.21 -20.94 -25.96
N SER A 330 -20.54 -20.93 -25.98
CA SER A 330 -21.34 -20.37 -27.07
C SER A 330 -22.31 -19.33 -26.56
N VAL A 331 -22.39 -18.21 -27.28
CA VAL A 331 -23.37 -17.13 -27.06
C VAL A 331 -24.23 -17.03 -28.31
N GLY A 332 -25.52 -17.34 -28.18
CA GLY A 332 -26.51 -17.23 -29.23
C GLY A 332 -27.48 -16.08 -28.98
N VAL A 333 -27.88 -15.37 -30.04
CA VAL A 333 -28.95 -14.38 -30.02
C VAL A 333 -29.90 -14.65 -31.18
N VAL A 334 -31.20 -14.61 -30.89
CA VAL A 334 -32.28 -14.61 -31.87
C VAL A 334 -33.10 -13.35 -31.66
N ALA A 335 -33.22 -12.49 -32.66
CA ALA A 335 -33.98 -11.25 -32.54
C ALA A 335 -34.68 -10.87 -33.85
N ASP A 336 -35.72 -10.05 -33.75
CA ASP A 336 -36.38 -9.41 -34.89
C ASP A 336 -35.59 -8.17 -35.38
N ALA A 337 -34.34 -8.42 -35.78
CA ALA A 337 -33.39 -7.40 -36.20
C ALA A 337 -33.16 -7.45 -37.72
N ASP A 338 -33.07 -6.29 -38.38
CA ASP A 338 -32.60 -6.19 -39.77
C ASP A 338 -31.09 -5.94 -39.79
N ALA A 339 -30.34 -6.93 -39.29
CA ALA A 339 -28.88 -6.87 -39.28
C ALA A 339 -28.34 -7.59 -40.52
N ASP A 340 -27.40 -6.97 -41.24
CA ASP A 340 -26.74 -7.57 -42.39
C ASP A 340 -25.79 -8.71 -41.93
N PRO A 341 -26.04 -9.98 -42.30
CA PRO A 341 -25.20 -11.10 -41.90
C PRO A 341 -23.72 -10.91 -42.30
N GLY A 342 -23.44 -10.21 -43.40
CA GLY A 342 -22.08 -9.99 -43.91
C GLY A 342 -21.24 -9.00 -43.08
N VAL A 343 -21.89 -8.11 -42.33
CA VAL A 343 -21.22 -7.17 -41.42
C VAL A 343 -20.86 -7.83 -40.09
N LEU A 344 -21.63 -8.85 -39.70
CA LEU A 344 -21.51 -9.56 -38.42
C LEU A 344 -20.46 -10.68 -38.43
N THR A 345 -19.98 -11.10 -39.60
CA THR A 345 -19.04 -12.24 -39.77
C THR A 345 -17.56 -11.88 -39.57
N ARG A 346 -17.21 -10.90 -38.73
CA ARG A 346 -15.80 -10.67 -38.35
C ARG A 346 -15.42 -11.50 -37.12
N ALA A 347 -15.05 -12.75 -37.37
CA ALA A 347 -14.43 -13.62 -36.37
C ALA A 347 -12.91 -13.36 -36.29
N GLY A 348 -12.38 -13.14 -35.08
CA GLY A 348 -10.95 -13.32 -34.82
C GLY A 348 -10.60 -14.81 -34.78
N GLN A 349 -9.32 -15.18 -34.96
CA GLN A 349 -8.84 -16.57 -35.15
C GLN A 349 -9.29 -17.62 -34.09
N ALA A 350 -9.89 -17.23 -32.97
CA ALA A 350 -10.30 -18.13 -31.88
C ALA A 350 -11.82 -18.28 -31.67
N VAL A 351 -12.67 -17.47 -32.32
CA VAL A 351 -14.14 -17.51 -32.13
C VAL A 351 -14.80 -17.66 -33.50
N THR A 352 -15.65 -18.68 -33.67
CA THR A 352 -16.46 -18.84 -34.88
C THR A 352 -17.78 -18.11 -34.71
N VAL A 353 -18.21 -17.38 -35.73
CA VAL A 353 -19.49 -16.65 -35.75
C VAL A 353 -20.34 -17.17 -36.89
N ASP A 354 -21.46 -17.80 -36.56
CA ASP A 354 -22.47 -18.23 -37.52
C ASP A 354 -23.65 -17.26 -37.45
N CYS A 355 -24.02 -16.69 -38.59
CA CYS A 355 -25.20 -15.83 -38.70
C CYS A 355 -26.08 -16.31 -39.85
N HIS A 356 -27.37 -16.49 -39.57
CA HIS A 356 -28.37 -16.78 -40.59
C HIS A 356 -29.64 -15.98 -40.32
N ARG A 357 -30.36 -15.69 -41.40
CA ARG A 357 -31.65 -15.01 -41.37
C ARG A 357 -32.74 -16.01 -41.71
N GLU A 358 -33.75 -16.09 -40.86
CA GLU A 358 -34.94 -16.94 -41.03
C GLU A 358 -36.19 -16.06 -40.98
N GLY A 359 -36.70 -15.69 -42.15
CA GLY A 359 -37.76 -14.69 -42.28
C GLY A 359 -37.34 -13.33 -41.70
N ASP A 360 -38.11 -12.82 -40.74
CA ASP A 360 -37.85 -11.57 -40.02
C ASP A 360 -36.91 -11.71 -38.82
N LEU A 361 -36.43 -12.93 -38.54
CA LEU A 361 -35.55 -13.22 -37.42
C LEU A 361 -34.09 -13.33 -37.88
N THR A 362 -33.22 -12.66 -37.15
CA THR A 362 -31.77 -12.83 -37.26
C THR A 362 -31.30 -13.72 -36.13
N CYS A 363 -30.68 -14.85 -36.48
CA CYS A 363 -30.04 -15.77 -35.56
C CYS A 363 -28.52 -15.66 -35.70
N LEU A 364 -27.84 -15.35 -34.60
CA LEU A 364 -26.39 -15.25 -34.53
C LEU A 364 -25.86 -16.12 -33.39
N ARG A 365 -24.79 -16.86 -33.65
CA ARG A 365 -24.09 -17.66 -32.64
C ARG A 365 -22.59 -17.44 -32.72
N SER A 366 -22.01 -16.94 -31.63
CA SER A 366 -20.56 -16.87 -31.42
C SER A 366 -20.10 -18.05 -30.57
N THR A 367 -19.13 -18.83 -31.04
CA THR A 367 -18.63 -20.03 -30.35
C THR A 367 -17.12 -19.98 -30.18
N TRP A 368 -16.66 -20.24 -28.96
CA TRP A 368 -15.25 -20.42 -28.62
C TRP A 368 -15.00 -21.87 -28.20
N HIS A 369 -13.85 -22.40 -28.61
CA HIS A 369 -13.34 -23.70 -28.19
C HIS A 369 -12.01 -23.52 -27.45
N ALA A 370 -11.90 -24.15 -26.29
CA ALA A 370 -10.62 -24.31 -25.61
C ALA A 370 -9.70 -25.13 -26.51
N ALA A 371 -8.48 -24.64 -26.74
CA ALA A 371 -7.46 -25.43 -27.41
C ALA A 371 -7.28 -26.74 -26.62
N SER A 372 -7.35 -27.88 -27.30
CA SER A 372 -6.99 -29.16 -26.70
C SER A 372 -5.53 -29.08 -26.27
N THR A 373 -5.26 -28.92 -24.98
CA THR A 373 -3.95 -29.23 -24.42
C THR A 373 -3.73 -30.72 -24.63
N SER A 374 -3.00 -31.07 -25.69
CA SER A 374 -2.43 -32.40 -25.85
C SER A 374 -1.28 -32.54 -24.85
N HIS A 375 -1.50 -33.41 -23.86
CA HIS A 375 -0.56 -33.96 -22.86
C HIS A 375 0.03 -33.04 -21.79
#